data_AF-X1MFE2-F1
#
_entry.id   AF-X1MFE2-F1
#
_cell.length_a   1.000
_cell.length_b   1.000
_cell.length_c   1.000
_cell.angle_alpha   90.00
_cell.angle_beta   90.00
_cell.angle_gamma   90.00
#
_symmetry.space_group_name_H-M   'P 1'
#
loop_
_entity.id
_entity.type
_entity.pdbx_description
1 polymer ?
#
loop_
_entity_poly.entity_id
_entity_poly.type
_entity_poly.pdbx_seq_one_letter_code
_entity_poly.pdbx_strand_id
1 'polypeptide(L)'
;GDGTPFQHIHRTETENANIAKALGFKEVFNLYYRHHRLDNRMPTDIRARLIFIFRTIKADTVITYLPSDFDDGNPDRCITFRAVEQAALMAGIKNNYSEYLDAGLTAYPVKEFYHAVEKPWQLFNRIVDVGSTIEQKIDAITECKTQGGGSSGSLLRKKLAGEGRRLTILGNNDKTADREYVRQFLVAPSKQLGMKYGLQYAEKFYYIDRRKAEVETEVEEYIKMNAVKV
;
A
#
# COMPACT_ATOMS: atom_id res chain seq x y z
N GLY A 1 -1.81 -13.39 20.29
CA GLY A 1 -2.17 -14.69 19.72
C GLY A 1 -1.25 -15.74 20.30
N ASP A 2 -1.77 -16.91 20.59
CA ASP A 2 -0.98 -18.01 21.15
C ASP A 2 0.06 -18.50 20.13
N GLY A 3 1.27 -18.80 20.60
CA GLY A 3 2.37 -19.32 19.77
C GLY A 3 3.70 -18.63 20.04
N THR A 4 4.79 -19.30 19.65
CA THR A 4 6.15 -18.74 19.76
C THR A 4 6.35 -17.61 18.75
N PRO A 5 7.32 -16.69 18.96
CA PRO A 5 7.65 -15.66 17.98
C PRO A 5 7.91 -16.21 16.56
N PHE A 6 8.51 -17.40 16.47
CA PHE A 6 8.76 -18.08 15.19
C PHE A 6 7.47 -18.48 14.47
N GLN A 7 6.49 -19.03 15.21
CA GLN A 7 5.19 -19.40 14.65
C GLN A 7 4.41 -18.19 14.16
N HIS A 8 4.53 -17.05 14.86
CA HIS A 8 3.94 -15.78 14.41
C HIS A 8 4.56 -15.27 13.12
N ILE A 9 5.90 -15.31 13.01
CA ILE A 9 6.62 -14.93 11.79
C ILE A 9 6.15 -15.81 10.62
N HIS A 10 6.22 -17.12 10.77
CA HIS A 10 5.86 -18.07 9.72
C HIS A 10 4.41 -17.91 9.26
N ARG A 11 3.49 -17.69 10.21
CA ARG A 11 2.08 -17.42 9.90
C ARG A 11 1.92 -16.12 9.12
N THR A 12 2.58 -15.05 9.55
CA THR A 12 2.51 -13.74 8.88
C THR A 12 3.09 -13.82 7.46
N GLU A 13 4.19 -14.54 7.26
CA GLU A 13 4.77 -14.76 5.93
C GLU A 13 3.83 -15.54 5.00
N THR A 14 3.18 -16.58 5.53
CA THR A 14 2.20 -17.38 4.79
C THR A 14 0.98 -16.54 4.41
N GLU A 15 0.46 -15.76 5.36
CA GLU A 15 -0.66 -14.84 5.11
C GLU A 15 -0.28 -13.78 4.06
N ASN A 16 0.90 -13.17 4.14
CA ASN A 16 1.39 -12.21 3.15
C ASN A 16 1.49 -12.81 1.75
N ALA A 17 1.96 -14.05 1.62
CA ALA A 17 2.00 -14.76 0.34
C ALA A 17 0.59 -15.01 -0.23
N ASN A 18 -0.36 -15.40 0.63
CA ASN A 18 -1.75 -15.60 0.23
C ASN A 18 -2.44 -14.29 -0.18
N ILE A 19 -2.20 -13.20 0.56
CA ILE A 19 -2.69 -11.85 0.24
C ILE A 19 -2.18 -11.43 -1.13
N ALA A 20 -0.86 -11.57 -1.39
CA ALA A 20 -0.26 -11.23 -2.67
C ALA A 20 -0.86 -12.05 -3.82
N LYS A 21 -1.09 -13.35 -3.61
CA LYS A 21 -1.75 -14.22 -4.57
C LYS A 21 -3.19 -13.79 -4.84
N ALA A 22 -3.96 -13.46 -3.80
CA ALA A 22 -5.34 -12.99 -3.93
C ALA A 22 -5.40 -11.68 -4.73
N LEU A 23 -4.48 -10.75 -4.48
CA LEU A 23 -4.35 -9.48 -5.22
C LEU A 23 -3.73 -9.64 -6.63
N GLY A 24 -3.29 -10.84 -7.00
CA GLY A 24 -2.70 -11.09 -8.32
C GLY A 24 -1.33 -10.46 -8.52
N PHE A 25 -0.56 -10.26 -7.44
CA PHE A 25 0.80 -9.75 -7.53
C PHE A 25 1.72 -10.78 -8.22
N LYS A 26 2.58 -10.27 -9.11
CA LYS A 26 3.51 -11.10 -9.88
C LYS A 26 4.74 -11.53 -9.08
N GLU A 27 5.14 -10.70 -8.11
CA GLU A 27 6.35 -10.90 -7.33
C GLU A 27 6.22 -10.24 -5.96
N VAL A 28 6.91 -10.78 -4.94
CA VAL A 28 6.89 -10.26 -3.56
C VAL A 28 8.32 -10.21 -3.00
N PHE A 29 8.78 -9.02 -2.65
CA PHE A 29 10.09 -8.83 -2.03
C PHE A 29 9.95 -8.68 -0.51
N ASN A 30 10.31 -9.72 0.24
CA ASN A 30 10.37 -9.66 1.69
C ASN A 30 11.70 -9.04 2.16
N LEU A 31 11.64 -7.84 2.75
CA LEU A 31 12.85 -7.17 3.24
C LEU A 31 13.30 -7.62 4.63
N TYR A 32 12.47 -8.39 5.35
CA TYR A 32 12.76 -8.97 6.66
C TYR A 32 13.19 -7.98 7.74
N TYR A 33 12.71 -6.73 7.66
CA TYR A 33 12.80 -5.80 8.77
C TYR A 33 11.82 -6.23 9.88
N ARG A 34 12.27 -6.15 11.14
CA ARG A 34 11.44 -6.52 12.28
C ARG A 34 10.40 -5.44 12.53
N HIS A 35 9.17 -5.88 12.73
CA HIS A 35 8.04 -5.04 13.11
C HIS A 35 8.36 -4.22 14.37
N HIS A 36 7.98 -2.94 14.36
CA HIS A 36 8.26 -1.93 15.40
C HIS A 36 9.75 -1.72 15.68
N ARG A 37 10.62 -2.02 14.72
CA ARG A 37 12.08 -1.83 14.86
C ARG A 37 12.70 -1.24 13.61
N LEU A 38 11.90 -0.63 12.73
CA LEU A 38 12.43 -0.02 11.51
C LEU A 38 13.22 1.28 11.82
N ASP A 39 12.93 1.90 12.97
CA ASP A 39 13.65 3.05 13.55
C ASP A 39 15.10 2.74 13.94
N ASN A 40 15.37 1.48 14.31
CA ASN A 40 16.71 0.99 14.63
C ASN A 40 17.56 0.64 13.39
N ARG A 41 17.08 0.93 12.18
CA ARG A 41 17.79 0.65 10.92
C ARG A 41 18.28 1.93 10.28
N MET A 42 19.46 1.86 9.67
CA MET A 42 20.00 3.00 8.93
C MET A 42 19.08 3.28 7.74
N PRO A 43 18.53 4.51 7.60
CA PRO A 43 17.64 4.85 6.48
C PRO A 43 18.29 4.62 5.11
N THR A 44 19.62 4.72 5.03
CA THR A 44 20.42 4.42 3.84
C THR A 44 20.25 2.99 3.36
N ASP A 45 20.17 2.01 4.27
CA ASP A 45 20.09 0.59 3.92
C ASP A 45 18.73 0.26 3.31
N ILE A 46 17.66 0.80 3.90
CA ILE A 46 16.30 0.64 3.40
C ILE A 46 16.20 1.26 2.01
N ARG A 47 16.70 2.48 1.83
CA ARG A 47 16.71 3.15 0.52
C ARG A 47 17.50 2.39 -0.53
N ALA A 48 18.70 1.93 -0.19
CA ALA A 48 19.56 1.17 -1.10
C ALA A 48 18.82 -0.05 -1.66
N ARG A 49 18.21 -0.85 -0.78
CA ARG A 49 17.44 -2.04 -1.17
C ARG A 49 16.21 -1.70 -2.01
N LEU A 50 15.47 -0.64 -1.66
CA LEU A 50 14.32 -0.19 -2.45
C LEU A 50 14.74 0.31 -3.84
N ILE A 51 15.82 1.09 -3.94
CA ILE A 51 16.36 1.58 -5.22
C ILE A 51 16.78 0.43 -6.12
N PHE A 52 17.45 -0.58 -5.55
CA PHE A 52 17.81 -1.79 -6.26
C PHE A 52 16.57 -2.47 -6.86
N ILE A 53 15.51 -2.65 -6.06
CA ILE A 53 14.24 -3.24 -6.52
C ILE A 53 13.60 -2.38 -7.61
N PHE A 54 13.46 -1.07 -7.40
CA PHE A 54 12.83 -0.15 -8.36
C PHE A 54 13.53 -0.13 -9.71
N ARG A 55 14.88 -0.14 -9.72
CA ARG A 55 15.66 -0.23 -10.97
C ARG A 55 15.54 -1.60 -11.62
N THR A 56 15.51 -2.67 -10.83
CA THR A 56 15.38 -4.05 -11.34
C THR A 56 14.04 -4.29 -12.02
N ILE A 57 12.94 -3.93 -11.37
CA ILE A 57 11.58 -4.12 -11.92
C ILE A 57 11.12 -2.99 -12.82
N LYS A 58 11.92 -1.91 -12.94
CA LYS A 58 11.58 -0.68 -13.66
C LYS A 58 10.24 -0.11 -13.20
N ALA A 59 10.14 0.17 -11.90
CA ALA A 59 8.90 0.65 -11.29
C ALA A 59 8.52 2.03 -11.82
N ASP A 60 7.40 2.13 -12.55
CA ASP A 60 6.84 3.41 -13.02
C ASP A 60 5.97 4.09 -11.95
N THR A 61 5.29 3.29 -11.13
CA THR A 61 4.30 3.74 -10.15
C THR A 61 4.61 3.13 -8.80
N VAL A 62 4.50 3.93 -7.75
CA VAL A 62 4.65 3.49 -6.36
C VAL A 62 3.37 3.79 -5.59
N ILE A 63 2.91 2.81 -4.82
CA ILE A 63 1.81 2.96 -3.87
C ILE A 63 2.37 2.76 -2.47
N THR A 64 2.15 3.72 -1.56
CA THR A 64 2.55 3.64 -0.16
C THR A 64 1.51 4.34 0.72
N TYR A 65 1.57 4.18 2.04
CA TYR A 65 0.70 4.89 2.96
C TYR A 65 1.11 6.35 3.09
N LEU A 66 0.16 7.28 3.13
CA LEU A 66 0.40 8.64 3.61
C LEU A 66 0.46 8.59 5.14
N PRO A 67 1.59 8.90 5.79
CA PRO A 67 1.65 8.93 7.25
C PRO A 67 0.78 10.05 7.81
N SER A 68 0.31 9.87 9.05
CA SER A 68 -0.37 10.92 9.80
C SER A 68 0.52 11.39 10.93
N ASP A 69 0.99 12.64 10.87
CA ASP A 69 1.91 13.20 11.87
C ASP A 69 1.33 13.25 13.30
N PHE A 70 0.00 13.16 13.44
CA PHE A 70 -0.69 13.30 14.73
C PHE A 70 -1.00 11.99 15.47
N ASP A 71 -1.18 10.86 14.76
CA ASP A 71 -1.74 9.62 15.36
C ASP A 71 -1.60 8.40 14.43
N ASP A 72 -0.38 8.11 13.95
CA ASP A 72 -0.16 6.90 13.15
C ASP A 72 -0.02 5.64 14.01
N GLY A 73 0.30 5.78 15.31
CA GLY A 73 0.41 4.70 16.30
C GLY A 73 1.52 3.67 16.06
N ASN A 74 2.07 3.59 14.83
CA ASN A 74 3.12 2.69 14.41
C ASN A 74 4.27 3.47 13.73
N PRO A 75 5.47 3.53 14.34
CA PRO A 75 6.59 4.30 13.79
C PRO A 75 7.10 3.78 12.44
N ASP A 76 6.89 2.49 12.12
CA ASP A 76 7.35 1.89 10.88
C ASP A 76 6.70 2.53 9.65
N ARG A 77 5.48 3.06 9.77
CA ARG A 77 4.73 3.66 8.66
C ARG A 77 5.39 4.94 8.15
N CYS A 78 5.70 5.87 9.04
CA CYS A 78 6.42 7.11 8.70
C CYS A 78 7.79 6.83 8.06
N ILE A 79 8.52 5.84 8.60
CA ILE A 79 9.85 5.47 8.08
C ILE A 79 9.71 4.82 6.71
N THR A 80 8.74 3.93 6.52
CA THR A 80 8.46 3.29 5.23
C THR A 80 8.12 4.33 4.17
N PHE A 81 7.20 5.25 4.48
CA PHE A 81 6.84 6.34 3.54
C PHE A 81 8.06 7.14 3.12
N ARG A 82 8.85 7.64 4.08
CA ARG A 82 10.05 8.44 3.80
C ARG A 82 11.08 7.65 2.98
N ALA A 83 11.30 6.38 3.31
CA ALA A 83 12.25 5.55 2.59
C ALA A 83 11.80 5.28 1.15
N VAL A 84 10.51 5.01 0.94
CA VAL A 84 9.90 4.79 -0.37
C VAL A 84 9.98 6.05 -1.23
N GLU A 85 9.57 7.20 -0.71
CA GLU A 85 9.66 8.49 -1.41
C GLU A 85 11.09 8.77 -1.84
N GLN A 86 12.04 8.74 -0.89
CA GLN A 86 13.44 9.04 -1.19
C GLN A 86 14.03 8.03 -2.19
N ALA A 87 13.74 6.74 -2.03
CA ALA A 87 14.20 5.71 -2.96
C ALA A 87 13.66 5.92 -4.37
N ALA A 88 12.37 6.25 -4.51
CA ALA A 88 11.73 6.48 -5.80
C ALA A 88 12.35 7.67 -6.55
N LEU A 89 12.70 8.75 -5.83
CA LEU A 89 13.43 9.89 -6.41
C LEU A 89 14.86 9.52 -6.80
N MET A 90 15.58 8.88 -5.89
CA MET A 90 16.99 8.54 -6.09
C MET A 90 17.19 7.45 -7.15
N ALA A 91 16.18 6.60 -7.40
CA ALA A 91 16.23 5.57 -8.44
C ALA A 91 16.46 6.16 -9.84
N GLY A 92 15.95 7.37 -10.09
CA GLY A 92 16.14 8.11 -11.35
C GLY A 92 17.47 8.87 -11.46
N ILE A 93 18.25 8.99 -10.40
CA ILE A 93 19.51 9.73 -10.41
C ILE A 93 20.65 8.83 -10.87
N LYS A 94 21.22 9.12 -12.03
CA LYS A 94 22.29 8.32 -12.66
C LYS A 94 23.49 8.11 -11.74
N ASN A 95 23.94 9.15 -11.03
CA ASN A 95 25.16 9.09 -10.23
C ASN A 95 24.97 8.45 -8.84
N ASN A 96 23.74 8.06 -8.47
CA ASN A 96 23.48 7.39 -7.20
C ASN A 96 23.70 5.87 -7.34
N TYR A 97 24.39 5.28 -6.36
CA TYR A 97 24.68 3.84 -6.25
C TYR A 97 25.44 3.32 -7.50
N SER A 98 26.71 3.69 -7.62
CA SER A 98 27.57 3.31 -8.74
C SER A 98 27.70 1.80 -8.87
N GLU A 99 27.72 1.08 -7.75
CA GLU A 99 27.76 -0.38 -7.71
C GLU A 99 26.56 -1.04 -8.40
N TYR A 100 25.41 -0.36 -8.48
CA TYR A 100 24.25 -0.85 -9.24
C TYR A 100 24.43 -0.67 -10.74
N LEU A 101 25.11 0.40 -11.16
CA LEU A 101 25.49 0.60 -12.56
C LEU A 101 26.50 -0.46 -13.01
N ASP A 102 27.49 -0.74 -12.16
CA ASP A 102 28.49 -1.78 -12.40
C ASP A 102 27.83 -3.17 -12.51
N ALA A 103 26.73 -3.39 -11.79
CA ALA A 103 25.89 -4.59 -11.90
C ALA A 103 24.93 -4.58 -13.11
N GLY A 104 25.00 -3.58 -13.99
CA GLY A 104 24.20 -3.48 -15.21
C GLY A 104 22.80 -2.88 -15.03
N LEU A 105 22.46 -2.36 -13.84
CA LEU A 105 21.20 -1.65 -13.62
C LEU A 105 21.32 -0.19 -14.08
N THR A 106 20.32 0.30 -14.80
CA THR A 106 20.25 1.71 -15.19
C THR A 106 19.41 2.51 -14.20
N ALA A 107 19.65 3.82 -14.12
CA ALA A 107 18.72 4.71 -13.45
C ALA A 107 17.32 4.60 -14.10
N TYR A 108 16.29 4.56 -13.25
CA TYR A 108 14.90 4.44 -13.67
C TYR A 108 14.02 5.31 -12.77
N PRO A 109 13.51 6.46 -13.25
CA PRO A 109 12.70 7.35 -12.43
C PRO A 109 11.30 6.79 -12.24
N VAL A 110 10.84 6.76 -11.00
CA VAL A 110 9.42 6.57 -10.69
C VAL A 110 8.65 7.81 -11.12
N LYS A 111 7.52 7.61 -11.80
CA LYS A 111 6.73 8.66 -12.46
C LYS A 111 5.48 9.02 -11.67
N GLU A 112 4.86 8.06 -11.03
CA GLU A 112 3.58 8.24 -10.35
C GLU A 112 3.63 7.76 -8.90
N PHE A 113 3.04 8.55 -8.00
CA PHE A 113 2.96 8.25 -6.58
C PHE A 113 1.52 8.25 -6.15
N TYR A 114 1.10 7.17 -5.51
CA TYR A 114 -0.21 7.04 -4.89
C TYR A 114 -0.02 6.83 -3.40
N HIS A 115 -0.25 7.89 -2.62
CA HIS A 115 -0.20 7.81 -1.17
C HIS A 115 -1.59 7.48 -0.64
N ALA A 116 -1.79 6.27 -0.14
CA ALA A 116 -3.07 5.80 0.39
C ALA A 116 -3.45 6.62 1.62
N VAL A 117 -4.68 7.15 1.62
CA VAL A 117 -5.18 8.03 2.68
C VAL A 117 -6.13 7.27 3.59
N GLU A 118 -5.76 7.13 4.86
CA GLU A 118 -6.51 6.31 5.81
C GLU A 118 -7.37 7.16 6.75
N LYS A 119 -6.87 8.32 7.18
CA LYS A 119 -7.54 9.15 8.18
C LYS A 119 -8.48 10.19 7.54
N PRO A 120 -9.54 10.64 8.24
CA PRO A 120 -10.48 11.64 7.71
C PRO A 120 -9.86 13.02 7.45
N TRP A 121 -8.89 13.45 8.26
CA TRP A 121 -8.26 14.78 8.17
C TRP A 121 -7.10 14.87 7.17
N GLN A 122 -6.64 13.73 6.65
CA GLN A 122 -5.57 13.70 5.66
C GLN A 122 -6.07 14.22 4.31
N LEU A 123 -5.25 15.04 3.66
CA LEU A 123 -5.52 15.55 2.33
C LEU A 123 -5.48 14.43 1.29
N PHE A 124 -6.39 14.49 0.32
CA PHE A 124 -6.40 13.61 -0.85
C PHE A 124 -6.81 14.44 -2.07
N ASN A 125 -6.32 14.06 -3.25
CA ASN A 125 -6.61 14.75 -4.51
C ASN A 125 -7.02 13.78 -5.64
N ARG A 126 -7.12 12.48 -5.33
CA ARG A 126 -7.52 11.43 -6.28
C ARG A 126 -8.48 10.44 -5.64
N ILE A 127 -9.57 10.16 -6.37
CA ILE A 127 -10.52 9.09 -6.08
C ILE A 127 -10.39 8.04 -7.17
N VAL A 128 -10.30 6.77 -6.78
CA VAL A 128 -10.18 5.62 -7.68
C VAL A 128 -11.40 4.73 -7.48
N ASP A 129 -12.09 4.39 -8.58
CA ASP A 129 -13.14 3.38 -8.58
C ASP A 129 -12.53 1.99 -8.41
N VAL A 130 -13.00 1.27 -7.39
CA VAL A 130 -12.57 -0.09 -7.07
C VAL A 130 -13.75 -1.07 -7.08
N GLY A 131 -14.89 -0.68 -7.66
CA GLY A 131 -16.09 -1.52 -7.71
C GLY A 131 -15.86 -2.85 -8.41
N SER A 132 -15.12 -2.86 -9.51
CA SER A 132 -14.80 -4.08 -10.28
C SER A 132 -13.79 -5.00 -9.58
N THR A 133 -13.01 -4.48 -8.62
CA THR A 133 -11.95 -5.22 -7.91
C THR A 133 -12.26 -5.46 -6.44
N ILE A 134 -13.44 -5.04 -5.96
CA ILE A 134 -13.77 -5.13 -4.53
C ILE A 134 -13.81 -6.56 -4.01
N GLU A 135 -14.23 -7.53 -4.83
CA GLU A 135 -14.20 -8.95 -4.46
C GLU A 135 -12.77 -9.40 -4.21
N GLN A 136 -11.83 -9.00 -5.06
CA GLN A 136 -10.41 -9.33 -4.92
C GLN A 136 -9.83 -8.74 -3.63
N LYS A 137 -10.22 -7.51 -3.28
CA LYS A 137 -9.86 -6.88 -2.00
C LYS A 137 -10.44 -7.63 -0.81
N ILE A 138 -11.70 -8.08 -0.90
CA ILE A 138 -12.33 -8.88 0.15
C ILE A 138 -11.56 -10.19 0.36
N ASP A 139 -11.23 -10.89 -0.72
CA ASP A 139 -10.44 -12.13 -0.69
C ASP A 139 -9.09 -11.90 0.00
N ALA A 140 -8.38 -10.84 -0.38
CA ALA A 140 -7.12 -10.46 0.23
C ALA A 140 -7.23 -10.20 1.74
N ILE A 141 -8.25 -9.44 2.18
CA ILE A 141 -8.45 -9.17 3.62
C ILE A 141 -8.78 -10.45 4.39
N THR A 142 -9.53 -11.39 3.79
CA THR A 142 -9.84 -12.68 4.44
C THR A 142 -8.62 -13.57 4.66
N GLU A 143 -7.56 -13.41 3.86
CA GLU A 143 -6.28 -14.09 4.08
C GLU A 143 -5.46 -13.47 5.24
N CYS A 144 -5.70 -12.19 5.57
CA CYS A 144 -5.01 -11.49 6.66
C CYS A 144 -5.64 -11.80 8.03
N LYS A 145 -5.43 -13.02 8.53
CA LYS A 145 -6.08 -13.52 9.75
C LYS A 145 -5.43 -13.04 11.03
N THR A 146 -4.11 -12.84 11.04
CA THR A 146 -3.36 -12.48 12.25
C THR A 146 -3.52 -11.00 12.60
N GLN A 147 -3.61 -10.11 11.60
CA GLN A 147 -3.62 -8.65 11.81
C GLN A 147 -4.79 -7.91 11.15
N GLY A 148 -5.43 -8.49 10.14
CA GLY A 148 -6.40 -7.77 9.28
C GLY A 148 -7.87 -8.12 9.50
N GLY A 149 -8.20 -8.88 10.56
CA GLY A 149 -9.58 -9.27 10.85
C GLY A 149 -10.14 -10.32 9.88
N GLY A 150 -9.28 -11.03 9.13
CA GLY A 150 -9.71 -12.03 8.16
C GLY A 150 -10.47 -13.23 8.74
N SER A 151 -10.44 -13.42 10.07
CA SER A 151 -11.22 -14.44 10.81
C SER A 151 -12.35 -13.86 11.66
N SER A 152 -12.61 -12.55 11.59
CA SER A 152 -13.56 -11.89 12.48
C SER A 152 -15.01 -12.36 12.28
N GLY A 153 -15.39 -12.76 11.06
CA GLY A 153 -16.74 -13.22 10.77
C GLY A 153 -17.04 -14.57 11.42
N SER A 154 -16.12 -15.53 11.28
CA SER A 154 -16.22 -16.85 11.89
C SER A 154 -16.16 -16.79 13.42
N LEU A 155 -15.31 -15.93 13.98
CA LEU A 155 -15.25 -15.66 15.42
C LEU A 155 -16.57 -15.06 15.93
N LEU A 156 -17.11 -14.05 15.24
CA LEU A 156 -18.39 -13.45 15.60
C LEU A 156 -19.54 -14.46 15.51
N ARG A 157 -19.56 -15.29 14.45
CA ARG A 157 -20.55 -16.36 14.28
C ARG A 157 -20.53 -17.35 15.45
N LYS A 158 -19.34 -17.82 15.85
CA LYS A 158 -19.17 -18.74 16.99
C LYS A 158 -19.62 -18.10 18.30
N LYS A 159 -19.24 -16.85 18.55
CA LYS A 159 -19.68 -16.08 19.72
C LYS A 159 -21.20 -16.02 19.80
N LEU A 160 -21.87 -15.58 18.72
CA LEU A 160 -23.32 -15.45 18.69
C LEU A 160 -24.04 -16.79 18.86
N ALA A 161 -23.53 -17.86 18.25
CA ALA A 161 -24.09 -19.20 18.43
C ALA A 161 -24.05 -19.66 19.89
N GLY A 162 -22.97 -19.36 20.62
CA GLY A 162 -22.87 -19.60 22.06
C GLY A 162 -23.87 -18.79 22.90
N GLU A 163 -24.33 -17.64 22.39
CA GLU A 163 -25.38 -16.81 22.98
C GLU A 163 -26.80 -17.21 22.52
N GLY A 164 -26.96 -18.26 21.70
CA GLY A 164 -28.25 -18.61 21.09
C GLY A 164 -28.74 -17.61 20.02
N ARG A 165 -27.84 -16.80 19.47
CA ARG A 165 -28.13 -15.74 18.49
C ARG A 165 -27.49 -16.04 17.14
N ARG A 166 -27.98 -15.38 16.08
CA ARG A 166 -27.36 -15.44 14.75
C ARG A 166 -27.53 -14.13 13.99
N LEU A 167 -26.58 -13.83 13.12
CA LEU A 167 -26.70 -12.81 12.09
C LEU A 167 -26.81 -13.49 10.72
N THR A 168 -27.90 -13.25 9.99
CA THR A 168 -28.14 -13.88 8.69
C THR A 168 -27.03 -13.57 7.67
N ILE A 169 -26.46 -12.36 7.74
CA ILE A 169 -25.38 -11.93 6.84
C ILE A 169 -24.12 -12.80 6.95
N LEU A 170 -23.88 -13.49 8.07
CA LEU A 170 -22.68 -14.32 8.25
C LEU A 170 -22.83 -15.72 7.63
N GLY A 171 -24.00 -16.04 7.06
CA GLY A 171 -24.26 -17.32 6.43
C GLY A 171 -24.10 -18.52 7.37
N ASN A 172 -23.84 -19.69 6.78
CA ASN A 172 -23.87 -20.98 7.48
C ASN A 172 -22.49 -21.61 7.71
N ASN A 173 -21.42 -21.06 7.14
CA ASN A 173 -20.06 -21.58 7.27
C ASN A 173 -19.03 -20.46 7.50
N ASP A 174 -17.87 -20.81 8.08
CA ASP A 174 -16.84 -19.86 8.50
C ASP A 174 -16.28 -19.05 7.31
N LYS A 175 -16.06 -19.68 6.14
CA LYS A 175 -15.58 -18.99 4.93
C LYS A 175 -16.54 -17.88 4.47
N THR A 176 -17.84 -18.17 4.47
CA THR A 176 -18.86 -17.18 4.10
C THR A 176 -18.95 -16.08 5.15
N ALA A 177 -18.89 -16.46 6.43
CA ALA A 177 -18.93 -15.51 7.53
C ALA A 177 -17.79 -14.49 7.44
N ASP A 178 -16.56 -14.95 7.19
CA ASP A 178 -15.40 -14.08 7.07
C ASP A 178 -15.53 -13.10 5.89
N ARG A 179 -15.87 -13.58 4.69
CA ARG A 179 -16.07 -12.71 3.51
C ARG A 179 -17.15 -11.66 3.73
N GLU A 180 -18.31 -12.07 4.24
CA GLU A 180 -19.44 -11.16 4.43
C GLU A 180 -19.20 -10.18 5.58
N TYR A 181 -18.43 -10.59 6.59
CA TYR A 181 -17.95 -9.68 7.62
C TYR A 181 -17.04 -8.60 7.02
N VAL A 182 -16.07 -8.98 6.19
CA VAL A 182 -15.19 -8.02 5.50
C VAL A 182 -16.01 -7.07 4.63
N ARG A 183 -16.92 -7.62 3.80
CA ARG A 183 -17.83 -6.85 2.93
C ARG A 183 -18.66 -5.82 3.70
N GLN A 184 -19.22 -6.24 4.83
CA GLN A 184 -20.15 -5.43 5.59
C GLN A 184 -19.46 -4.38 6.45
N PHE A 185 -18.32 -4.71 7.05
CA PHE A 185 -17.71 -3.88 8.10
C PHE A 185 -16.36 -3.30 7.70
N LEU A 186 -15.47 -4.11 7.10
CA LEU A 186 -14.08 -3.67 6.84
C LEU A 186 -13.94 -2.85 5.56
N VAL A 187 -14.76 -3.08 4.54
CA VAL A 187 -14.78 -2.27 3.30
C VAL A 187 -15.94 -1.25 3.28
N ALA A 188 -16.65 -1.09 4.40
CA ALA A 188 -17.69 -0.07 4.54
C ALA A 188 -17.19 1.36 4.24
N PRO A 189 -15.98 1.78 4.67
CA PRO A 189 -15.46 3.09 4.32
C PRO A 189 -15.30 3.29 2.81
N SER A 190 -14.85 2.27 2.07
CA SER A 190 -14.75 2.32 0.60
C SER A 190 -16.12 2.46 -0.06
N LYS A 191 -17.15 1.79 0.49
CA LYS A 191 -18.53 1.90 0.01
C LYS A 191 -19.09 3.32 0.24
N GLN A 192 -18.93 3.84 1.45
CA GLN A 192 -19.38 5.18 1.82
C GLN A 192 -18.71 6.26 0.97
N LEU A 193 -17.39 6.12 0.75
CA LEU A 193 -16.65 7.02 -0.13
C LEU A 193 -17.17 6.92 -1.57
N GLY A 194 -17.39 5.71 -2.09
CA GLY A 194 -17.92 5.51 -3.43
C GLY A 194 -19.25 6.24 -3.64
N MET A 195 -20.19 6.07 -2.70
CA MET A 195 -21.51 6.71 -2.77
C MET A 195 -21.41 8.25 -2.88
N LYS A 196 -20.45 8.87 -2.19
CA LYS A 196 -20.22 10.32 -2.26
C LYS A 196 -19.84 10.80 -3.66
N TYR A 197 -19.24 9.93 -4.48
CA TYR A 197 -18.75 10.25 -5.83
C TYR A 197 -19.53 9.52 -6.94
N GLY A 198 -20.69 8.93 -6.62
CA GLY A 198 -21.50 8.19 -7.61
C GLY A 198 -20.90 6.83 -8.03
N LEU A 199 -20.02 6.26 -7.22
CA LEU A 199 -19.36 4.97 -7.44
C LEU A 199 -19.89 3.92 -6.45
N GLN A 200 -19.75 2.62 -6.76
CA GLN A 200 -20.15 1.56 -5.83
C GLN A 200 -19.16 1.44 -4.66
N TYR A 201 -17.86 1.49 -4.97
CA TYR A 201 -16.76 1.47 -4.01
C TYR A 201 -15.65 2.38 -4.52
N ALA A 202 -15.01 3.11 -3.63
CA ALA A 202 -13.88 3.95 -3.98
C ALA A 202 -12.75 3.88 -2.95
N GLU A 203 -11.55 4.20 -3.40
CA GLU A 203 -10.38 4.48 -2.55
C GLU A 203 -9.86 5.88 -2.83
N LYS A 204 -9.27 6.50 -1.81
CA LYS A 204 -8.73 7.87 -1.87
C LYS A 204 -7.22 7.85 -1.72
N PHE A 205 -6.57 8.68 -2.54
CA PHE A 205 -5.13 8.84 -2.56
C PHE A 205 -4.76 10.32 -2.60
N TYR A 206 -3.63 10.64 -1.97
CA TYR A 206 -2.86 11.81 -2.34
C TYR A 206 -1.91 11.39 -3.47
N TYR A 207 -2.14 11.92 -4.66
CA TYR A 207 -1.49 11.52 -5.89
C TYR A 207 -0.55 12.60 -6.40
N ILE A 208 0.62 12.18 -6.87
CA ILE A 208 1.64 13.04 -7.50
C ILE A 208 2.01 12.43 -8.86
N ASP A 209 1.94 13.23 -9.92
CA ASP A 209 2.39 12.88 -11.28
C ASP A 209 3.66 13.65 -11.62
N ARG A 210 4.81 12.98 -11.62
CA ARG A 210 6.10 13.59 -11.95
C ARG A 210 6.41 13.64 -13.44
N ARG A 211 5.52 13.14 -14.30
CA ARG A 211 5.66 13.33 -15.76
C ARG A 211 5.27 14.74 -16.17
N LYS A 212 4.39 15.36 -15.37
CA LYS A 212 4.05 16.76 -15.52
C LYS A 212 5.16 17.54 -14.83
N ALA A 213 5.85 18.41 -15.57
CA ALA A 213 6.75 19.37 -14.95
C ALA A 213 5.96 20.07 -13.83
N GLU A 214 6.52 20.07 -12.62
CA GLU A 214 5.99 20.89 -11.53
C GLU A 214 6.20 22.34 -11.95
N VAL A 215 5.21 22.88 -12.67
CA VAL A 215 5.26 24.17 -13.36
C VAL A 215 6.21 24.15 -14.57
N GLU A 216 5.74 24.67 -15.70
CA GLU A 216 6.63 25.01 -16.82
C GLU A 216 7.69 25.94 -16.24
N THR A 217 8.96 25.56 -16.31
CA THR A 217 9.99 26.31 -15.57
C THR A 217 10.04 27.74 -16.08
N GLU A 218 10.38 28.72 -15.23
CA GLU A 218 10.61 30.10 -15.71
C GLU A 218 11.58 30.12 -16.90
N VAL A 219 12.50 29.16 -16.95
CA VAL A 219 13.43 28.94 -18.08
C VAL A 219 12.70 28.49 -19.34
N GLU A 220 11.77 27.54 -19.28
CA GLU A 220 10.97 27.11 -20.43
C GLU A 220 10.05 28.22 -20.94
N GLU A 221 9.41 28.98 -20.03
CA GLU A 221 8.65 30.18 -20.39
C GLU A 221 9.55 31.23 -21.04
N TYR A 222 10.72 31.48 -20.46
CA TYR A 222 11.69 32.42 -21.01
C TYR A 222 12.20 31.97 -22.39
N ILE A 223 12.48 30.68 -22.58
CA ILE A 223 12.85 30.11 -23.88
C ILE A 223 11.72 30.33 -24.90
N LYS A 224 10.47 30.04 -24.54
CA LYS A 224 9.33 30.28 -25.44
C LYS A 224 9.20 31.76 -25.85
N MET A 225 9.44 32.67 -24.91
CA MET A 225 9.32 34.11 -25.16
C MET A 225 10.50 34.68 -25.94
N ASN A 226 11.71 34.14 -25.76
CA ASN A 226 12.94 34.81 -26.20
C ASN A 226 13.79 34.01 -27.21
N ALA A 227 13.51 32.73 -27.45
CA ALA A 227 14.30 31.94 -28.40
C ALA A 227 14.05 32.38 -29.85
N VAL A 228 15.12 32.68 -30.57
CA VAL A 228 15.10 33.02 -32.00
C VAL A 228 15.67 31.87 -32.83
N LYS A 229 15.14 31.68 -34.05
CA LYS A 229 15.69 30.71 -35.00
C LYS A 229 17.06 31.16 -35.49
N VAL A 230 18.01 30.24 -35.55
CA VAL A 230 19.30 30.39 -36.21
C VAL A 230 19.19 29.90 -37.65
#